data_AF-A0A225WE69-F1
#
_entry.id   AF-A0A225WE69-F1
#
_cell.length_a   1.000
_cell.length_b   1.000
_cell.length_c   1.000
_cell.angle_alpha   90.00
_cell.angle_beta   90.00
_cell.angle_gamma   90.00
#
_symmetry.space_group_name_H-M   'P 1'
#
loop_
_entity.id
_entity.type
_entity.pdbx_description
1 polymer ?
#
loop_
_entity_poly.entity_id
_entity_poly.type
_entity_poly.pdbx_seq_one_letter_code
_entity_poly.pdbx_strand_id
1 'polypeptide(L)'
;MRCLHPDKGHSPIKQKARRTPLRYLGNLYELLKDLLRAGLIAFSDSPWASPIVIVLKMNGVDIRLCIDYKMVNAVTAIVEFARP
;
A
#
# COMPACT_ATOMS: atom_id res chain seq x y z
N MET A 1 3.82 6.91 2.74
CA MET A 1 3.97 5.51 3.20
C MET A 1 5.45 5.25 3.36
N ARG A 2 5.88 4.58 4.43
CA ARG A 2 7.27 4.09 4.51
C ARG A 2 7.39 2.95 3.49
N CYS A 3 8.07 3.20 2.38
CA CYS A 3 8.21 2.21 1.32
C CYS A 3 9.33 1.25 1.73
N LEU A 4 9.08 -0.06 1.66
CA LEU A 4 10.14 -1.06 1.75
C LEU A 4 10.94 -0.97 0.44
N HIS A 5 12.24 -0.70 0.54
CA HIS A 5 13.11 -0.58 -0.62
C HIS A 5 13.77 -1.94 -0.86
N PRO A 6 13.73 -2.50 -2.08
CA PRO A 6 14.48 -3.72 -2.37
C PRO A 6 15.98 -3.44 -2.31
N ASP A 7 16.72 -4.25 -1.55
CA ASP A 7 18.18 -4.10 -1.28
C ASP A 7 19.08 -4.23 -2.52
N LYS A 8 18.54 -4.56 -3.70
CA LYS A 8 19.30 -4.96 -4.88
C LYS A 8 19.28 -3.92 -5.99
N GLY A 9 19.89 -2.75 -5.82
CA GLY A 9 20.33 -1.86 -6.93
C GLY A 9 19.34 -1.55 -8.07
N HIS A 10 18.05 -1.80 -7.88
CA HIS A 10 17.03 -1.69 -8.92
C HIS A 10 16.50 -0.26 -8.97
N SER A 11 16.28 0.24 -10.19
CA SER A 11 15.66 1.53 -10.39
C SER A 11 14.28 1.61 -9.72
N PRO A 12 13.93 2.74 -9.09
CA PRO A 12 12.65 2.88 -8.41
C PRO A 12 11.44 2.65 -9.30
N ILE A 13 10.48 1.86 -8.82
CA ILE A 13 9.22 1.63 -9.50
C ILE A 13 8.18 2.62 -8.95
N LYS A 14 7.71 3.52 -9.81
CA LYS A 14 6.68 4.53 -9.49
C LYS A 14 5.40 4.27 -10.27
N GLN A 15 4.46 3.57 -9.65
CA GLN A 15 3.16 3.28 -10.24
C GLN A 15 2.16 4.40 -9.95
N LYS A 16 1.29 4.68 -10.92
CA LYS A 16 0.21 5.65 -10.77
C LYS A 16 -0.86 5.12 -9.81
N ALA A 17 -1.38 5.99 -8.95
CA ALA A 17 -2.52 5.67 -8.09
C ALA A 17 -3.75 5.25 -8.92
N ARG A 18 -4.51 4.28 -8.41
CA ARG A 18 -5.75 3.81 -9.05
C ARG A 18 -6.90 4.77 -8.73
N ARG A 19 -7.84 4.92 -9.67
CA ARG A 19 -9.06 5.71 -9.42
C ARG A 19 -9.89 5.02 -8.35
N THR A 20 -10.23 5.76 -7.31
CA THR A 20 -11.17 5.32 -6.27
C THR A 20 -12.58 5.80 -6.65
N PRO A 21 -13.60 4.92 -6.64
CA PRO A 21 -14.99 5.34 -6.83
C PRO A 21 -15.40 6.36 -5.77
N LEU A 22 -16.14 7.41 -6.17
CA LEU A 22 -16.50 8.53 -5.30
C LEU A 22 -17.16 8.09 -3.99
N ARG A 23 -18.03 7.08 -4.05
CA ARG A 23 -18.75 6.52 -2.89
C ARG A 23 -17.84 6.01 -1.75
N TYR A 24 -16.59 5.67 -2.04
CA TYR A 24 -15.64 5.16 -1.05
C TYR A 24 -14.54 6.16 -0.67
N LEU A 25 -14.51 7.35 -1.28
CA LEU A 25 -13.48 8.35 -0.97
C LEU A 25 -13.53 8.77 0.50
N GLY A 26 -14.73 9.00 1.05
CA GLY A 26 -14.89 9.37 2.46
C GLY A 26 -14.28 8.31 3.39
N ASN A 27 -14.68 7.05 3.21
CA ASN A 27 -14.16 5.92 3.99
C ASN A 27 -12.64 5.76 3.84
N LEU A 28 -12.11 5.97 2.64
CA LEU A 28 -10.67 5.92 2.37
C LEU A 28 -9.92 7.01 3.15
N TYR A 29 -10.43 8.25 3.14
CA TYR A 29 -9.78 9.36 3.85
C TYR A 29 -9.78 9.15 5.37
N GLU A 30 -10.88 8.70 5.95
CA GLU A 30 -10.93 8.44 7.40
C GLU A 30 -9.98 7.31 7.79
N LEU A 31 -9.94 6.22 7.02
CA LEU A 31 -8.99 5.14 7.27
C LEU A 31 -7.53 5.60 7.16
N LEU A 32 -7.19 6.44 6.17
CA LEU A 32 -5.85 6.99 6.05
C LEU A 32 -5.47 7.91 7.21
N LYS A 33 -6.41 8.74 7.71
CA LYS A 33 -6.19 9.58 8.89
C LYS A 33 -5.94 8.73 10.12
N ASP A 34 -6.73 7.67 10.33
CA ASP A 34 -6.57 6.80 11.50
C ASP A 34 -5.25 6.04 11.46
N LEU A 35 -4.83 5.55 10.29
CA LEU A 35 -3.51 4.94 10.11
C LEU A 35 -2.36 5.92 10.36
N LEU A 36 -2.51 7.19 9.96
CA LEU A 36 -1.55 8.26 10.26
C LEU A 36 -1.48 8.54 11.76
N ARG A 37 -2.64 8.69 12.43
CA ARG A 37 -2.74 8.92 13.88
C ARG A 37 -2.14 7.77 14.68
N ALA A 38 -2.36 6.54 14.24
CA ALA A 38 -1.79 5.34 14.84
C ALA A 38 -0.28 5.19 14.60
N GLY A 39 0.33 6.04 13.78
CA GLY A 39 1.77 5.98 13.45
C GLY A 39 2.15 4.79 12.55
N LEU A 40 1.17 4.09 11.98
CA LEU A 40 1.41 2.94 11.09
C LEU A 40 1.87 3.37 9.70
N ILE A 41 1.48 4.57 9.26
CA ILE A 41 1.94 5.19 8.02
C ILE A 41 2.42 6.62 8.30
N ALA A 42 3.25 7.14 7.39
CA ALA A 42 3.70 8.52 7.39
C ALA A 42 3.68 9.07 5.96
N PHE A 43 3.71 10.39 5.80
CA PHE A 43 3.98 11.00 4.49
C PHE A 43 5.40 10.64 4.03
N SER A 44 5.59 10.55 2.72
CA SER A 44 6.85 10.14 2.10
C SER A 44 6.96 10.74 0.71
N ASP A 45 8.16 11.15 0.36
CA ASP A 45 8.61 11.64 -0.94
C ASP A 45 9.41 10.58 -1.72
N SER A 46 9.31 9.31 -1.31
CA SER A 46 10.05 8.20 -1.92
C SER A 46 9.86 8.13 -3.44
N PRO A 47 10.92 7.84 -4.20
CA PRO A 47 10.82 7.58 -5.64
C PRO A 47 10.06 6.27 -5.94
N TRP A 48 9.84 5.41 -4.93
CA TRP A 48 9.04 4.19 -5.02
C TRP A 48 7.58 4.48 -4.67
N ALA A 49 6.66 4.05 -5.53
CA ALA A 49 5.23 4.18 -5.27
C ALA A 49 4.46 2.96 -5.79
N SER A 50 3.77 2.27 -4.88
CA SER A 50 2.80 1.23 -5.20
C SER A 50 1.38 1.78 -5.05
N PRO A 51 0.43 1.41 -5.92
CA PRO A 51 -0.91 1.96 -5.84
C PRO A 51 -1.70 1.31 -4.71
N ILE A 52 -2.56 2.11 -4.07
CA ILE A 52 -3.57 1.62 -3.12
C ILE A 52 -4.71 0.96 -3.90
N VAL A 53 -5.19 -0.16 -3.37
CA VAL A 53 -6.33 -0.94 -3.84
C VAL A 53 -7.36 -1.01 -2.72
N ILE A 54 -8.61 -0.74 -3.06
CA ILE A 54 -9.74 -0.85 -2.14
C ILE A 54 -10.40 -2.21 -2.36
N VAL A 55 -10.56 -2.97 -1.29
CA VAL A 55 -11.30 -4.23 -1.29
C VAL A 55 -12.51 -4.08 -0.37
N LEU A 56 -13.68 -4.50 -0.83
CA LEU A 56 -14.88 -4.47 0.00
C LEU A 56 -14.86 -5.60 1.02
N LYS A 57 -15.22 -5.29 2.26
CA LYS A 57 -15.56 -6.34 3.22
C LYS A 57 -16.91 -6.95 2.85
N MET A 58 -17.19 -8.11 3.44
CA MET A 58 -18.41 -8.88 3.20
C MET A 58 -19.71 -8.11 3.51
N ASN A 59 -19.66 -7.10 4.39
CA ASN A 59 -20.80 -6.22 4.67
C ASN A 59 -21.11 -5.21 3.55
N GLY A 60 -20.29 -5.14 2.48
CA GLY A 60 -20.51 -4.30 1.31
C GLY A 60 -20.28 -2.80 1.52
N VAL A 61 -20.15 -2.36 2.77
CA VAL A 61 -19.99 -0.94 3.17
C VAL A 61 -18.55 -0.65 3.59
N ASP A 62 -17.95 -1.52 4.40
CA ASP A 62 -16.60 -1.31 4.86
C ASP A 62 -15.58 -1.64 3.77
N ILE A 63 -14.46 -0.93 3.84
CA ILE A 63 -13.34 -1.14 2.96
C ILE A 63 -12.12 -1.68 3.71
N ARG A 64 -11.29 -2.45 3.00
CA ARG A 64 -9.92 -2.81 3.36
C ARG A 64 -8.99 -2.08 2.40
N LEU A 65 -7.96 -1.46 2.97
CA LEU A 65 -6.89 -0.84 2.22
C LEU A 65 -5.79 -1.86 1.99
N CYS A 66 -5.54 -2.16 0.72
CA CYS A 66 -4.47 -3.05 0.28
C CYS A 66 -3.48 -2.27 -0.57
N ILE A 67 -2.22 -2.70 -0.59
CA ILE A 67 -1.18 -2.10 -1.45
C ILE A 67 -0.79 -3.15 -2.47
N ASP A 68 -0.80 -2.78 -3.75
CA ASP A 68 -0.42 -3.68 -4.83
C ASP A 68 1.10 -3.74 -4.95
N TYR A 69 1.73 -4.64 -4.19
CA TYR A 69 3.16 -4.86 -4.20
C TYR A 69 3.64 -5.78 -5.32
N LYS A 70 2.82 -6.19 -6.29
CA LYS A 70 3.22 -7.17 -7.31
C LYS A 70 4.53 -6.82 -8.03
N MET A 71 4.68 -5.57 -8.45
CA MET A 71 5.90 -5.12 -9.15
C MET A 71 7.10 -5.03 -8.21
N VAL A 72 6.90 -4.59 -6.97
CA VAL A 72 7.96 -4.52 -5.95
C VAL A 72 8.41 -5.92 -5.56
N ASN A 73 7.48 -6.84 -5.35
CA ASN A 73 7.76 -8.24 -5.01
C ASN A 73 8.55 -8.95 -6.10
N ALA A 74 8.33 -8.62 -7.38
CA ALA A 74 9.09 -9.19 -8.50
C ALA A 74 10.58 -8.82 -8.48
N VAL A 75 10.96 -7.70 -7.85
CA VAL A 75 12.35 -7.23 -7.72
C VAL A 75 12.90 -7.37 -6.30
N THR A 76 12.09 -7.89 -5.37
CA THR A 76 12.48 -8.10 -3.97
C THR A 76 12.94 -9.55 -3.79
N ALA A 77 14.07 -9.76 -3.14
CA ALA A 77 14.52 -11.09 -2.78
C ALA A 77 13.59 -11.68 -1.72
N ILE A 78 13.09 -12.90 -1.97
CA ILE A 78 12.32 -13.64 -0.98
C ILE A 78 13.30 -14.15 0.07
N VAL A 79 13.06 -13.77 1.32
CA VAL A 79 13.80 -14.29 2.47
C VAL A 79 12.92 -15.37 3.09
N GLU A 80 13.36 -16.62 3.01
CA GLU A 80 12.70 -17.71 3.71
C GLU A 80 13.08 -17.64 5.19
N PHE A 81 12.06 -17.61 6.03
CA PHE A 81 12.22 -17.80 7.46
C PHE A 81 11.46 -19.07 7.83
N ALA A 82 12.12 -19.97 8.55
CA ALA A 82 11.50 -21.19 9.04
C ALA A 82 10.30 -20.79 9.92
N ARG A 83 9.10 -21.20 9.52
CA ARG A 83 7.92 -21.13 10.38
C ARG A 83 7.84 -22.47 11.12
N PRO A 84 7.80 -22.48 12.45
CA PRO A 84 7.59 -23.70 13.23
C PRO A 84 6.21 -24.31 12.94
#